data_AF-A0A261WF26-F1
#
_entry.id   AF-A0A261WF26-F1
#
_cell.length_a   1.000
_cell.length_b   1.000
_cell.length_c   1.000
_cell.angle_alpha   90.00
_cell.angle_beta   90.00
_cell.angle_gamma   90.00
#
_symmetry.space_group_name_H-M   'P 1'
#
loop_
_entity.id
_entity.type
_entity.pdbx_description
1 polymer ?
#
loop_
_entity_poly.entity_id
_entity_poly.type
_entity_poly.pdbx_seq_one_letter_code
_entity_poly.pdbx_strand_id
1 'polypeptide(L)'
;VPEINATLLDTCGGAPRLVASPSASATAVALALAPLRALLDIQSVAVTACLAVSALGREGVSELARQTTELLNVRPLETRFFDRQMAFNVLAQVGKPDESGHLSLEKRLVDELRELLALPSLKVSATCIQVPVFFGDSFTVALRTAGPVDVVAVNAALESAAGIELVDAGDYPTPVGDAVGQDVVYVGRVRAGTDDPEQLNLWLTCDNVRKGAALNAVQVGELLIKDYV
;
A
#
# COMPACT_ATOMS: atom_id res chain seq x y z
N VAL A 1 10.18 -8.26 -2.22
CA VAL A 1 9.27 -8.65 -1.11
C VAL A 1 9.37 -10.16 -0.98
N PRO A 2 9.85 -10.68 0.16
CA PRO A 2 10.15 -12.11 0.32
C PRO A 2 8.98 -13.03 -0.05
N GLU A 3 7.75 -12.66 0.29
CA GLU A 3 6.54 -13.44 0.00
C GLU A 3 6.17 -13.47 -1.50
N ILE A 4 6.76 -12.60 -2.32
CA ILE A 4 6.39 -12.43 -3.74
C ILE A 4 7.51 -12.92 -4.67
N ASN A 5 8.74 -12.46 -4.45
CA ASN A 5 9.83 -12.57 -5.41
C ASN A 5 11.19 -12.84 -4.76
N ALA A 6 11.23 -13.58 -3.64
CA ALA A 6 12.48 -13.97 -2.96
C ALA A 6 13.49 -14.64 -3.89
N THR A 7 13.03 -15.43 -4.87
CA THR A 7 13.88 -16.13 -5.84
C THR A 7 14.73 -15.20 -6.71
N LEU A 8 14.39 -13.91 -6.82
CA LEU A 8 15.26 -12.95 -7.51
C LEU A 8 16.62 -12.79 -6.83
N LEU A 9 16.70 -13.08 -5.53
CA LEU A 9 17.97 -13.06 -4.79
C LEU A 9 18.95 -14.14 -5.28
N ASP A 10 18.48 -15.22 -5.92
CA ASP A 10 19.38 -16.20 -6.55
C ASP A 10 20.12 -15.61 -7.74
N THR A 11 19.50 -14.63 -8.40
CA THR A 11 20.03 -13.97 -9.60
C THR A 11 20.78 -12.66 -9.30
N CYS A 12 20.62 -12.11 -8.09
CA CYS A 12 21.47 -11.03 -7.60
C CYS A 12 22.91 -11.54 -7.54
N GLY A 13 23.84 -10.84 -8.20
CA GLY A 13 25.24 -11.26 -8.37
C GLY A 13 26.04 -11.53 -7.08
N GLY A 14 27.35 -11.74 -7.25
CA GLY A 14 28.26 -12.01 -6.14
C GLY A 14 28.33 -10.86 -5.10
N ALA A 15 28.88 -11.16 -3.92
CA ALA A 15 29.02 -10.17 -2.85
C ALA A 15 29.99 -9.03 -3.24
N PRO A 16 29.68 -7.76 -2.91
CA PRO A 16 28.52 -7.30 -2.14
C PRO A 16 27.22 -7.20 -2.97
N ARG A 17 26.12 -7.65 -2.37
CA ARG A 17 24.77 -7.55 -2.95
C ARG A 17 24.13 -6.22 -2.58
N LEU A 18 23.49 -5.57 -3.56
CA LEU A 18 22.63 -4.41 -3.35
C LEU A 18 21.18 -4.83 -3.59
N VAL A 19 20.36 -4.78 -2.54
CA VAL A 19 18.94 -5.13 -2.60
C VAL A 19 18.12 -3.93 -2.14
N ALA A 20 17.16 -3.52 -2.96
CA ALA A 20 16.25 -2.43 -2.64
C ALA A 20 14.97 -2.98 -1.99
N SER A 21 14.54 -2.34 -0.89
CA SER A 21 13.20 -2.54 -0.35
C SER A 21 12.23 -1.57 -1.04
N PRO A 22 11.10 -2.03 -1.58
CA PRO A 22 10.08 -1.17 -2.20
C PRO A 22 9.41 -0.26 -1.16
N SER A 23 8.57 0.68 -1.65
CA SER A 23 7.73 1.51 -0.79
C SER A 23 6.67 0.71 -0.05
N ALA A 24 6.15 1.27 1.06
CA ALA A 24 5.06 0.68 1.84
C ALA A 24 3.82 0.40 0.99
N SER A 25 3.41 1.39 0.19
CA SER A 25 2.28 1.27 -0.73
C SER A 25 2.47 0.15 -1.75
N ALA A 26 3.64 0.07 -2.39
CA ALA A 26 3.91 -0.98 -3.36
C ALA A 26 3.96 -2.36 -2.70
N THR A 27 4.54 -2.47 -1.50
CA THR A 27 4.57 -3.72 -0.72
C THR A 27 3.17 -4.20 -0.41
N ALA A 28 2.31 -3.34 0.15
CA ALA A 28 0.96 -3.71 0.55
C ALA A 28 0.09 -4.13 -0.64
N VAL A 29 0.11 -3.35 -1.72
CA VAL A 29 -0.67 -3.66 -2.91
C VAL A 29 -0.10 -4.90 -3.61
N ALA A 30 1.21 -5.02 -3.76
CA ALA A 30 1.80 -6.20 -4.41
C ALA A 30 1.54 -7.49 -3.63
N LEU A 31 1.59 -7.46 -2.29
CA LEU A 31 1.27 -8.61 -1.45
C LEU A 31 -0.16 -9.08 -1.72
N ALA A 32 -1.13 -8.17 -1.75
CA ALA A 32 -2.53 -8.49 -2.05
C ALA A 32 -2.74 -9.04 -3.47
N LEU A 33 -1.99 -8.54 -4.47
CA LEU A 33 -2.18 -8.91 -5.87
C LEU A 33 -1.38 -10.16 -6.30
N ALA A 34 -0.25 -10.44 -5.65
CA ALA A 34 0.60 -11.58 -5.96
C ALA A 34 -0.14 -12.94 -5.99
N PRO A 35 -0.94 -13.34 -4.96
CA PRO A 35 -1.66 -14.62 -4.98
C PRO A 35 -2.74 -14.68 -6.07
N LEU A 36 -3.26 -13.52 -6.50
CA LEU A 36 -4.32 -13.45 -7.50
C LEU A 36 -3.82 -13.63 -8.94
N ARG A 37 -2.51 -13.47 -9.19
CA ARG A 37 -1.92 -13.58 -10.53
C ARG A 37 -2.10 -14.95 -11.19
N ALA A 38 -2.19 -16.01 -10.39
CA ALA A 38 -2.42 -17.36 -10.90
C ALA A 38 -3.90 -17.60 -11.28
N LEU A 39 -4.81 -16.79 -10.73
CA LEU A 39 -6.25 -16.92 -10.91
C LEU A 39 -6.83 -15.93 -11.92
N LEU A 40 -6.23 -14.74 -12.00
CA LEU A 40 -6.75 -13.61 -12.76
C LEU A 40 -5.73 -13.13 -13.78
N ASP A 41 -6.18 -12.94 -15.02
CA ASP A 41 -5.45 -12.18 -16.03
C ASP A 41 -5.72 -10.68 -15.81
N ILE A 42 -4.84 -10.02 -15.03
CA ILE A 42 -4.97 -8.62 -14.62
C ILE A 42 -4.55 -7.69 -15.76
N GLN A 43 -5.51 -6.94 -16.31
CA GLN A 43 -5.31 -6.01 -17.43
C GLN A 43 -4.93 -4.61 -16.96
N SER A 44 -5.52 -4.15 -15.85
CA SER A 44 -5.18 -2.86 -15.26
C SER A 44 -5.50 -2.81 -13.77
N VAL A 45 -4.76 -1.96 -13.06
CA VAL A 45 -4.94 -1.68 -11.64
C VAL A 45 -5.15 -0.17 -11.45
N ALA A 46 -6.18 0.21 -10.72
CA ALA A 46 -6.36 1.55 -10.19
C ALA A 46 -6.19 1.51 -8.67
N VAL A 47 -5.31 2.37 -8.14
CA VAL A 47 -5.02 2.48 -6.71
C VAL A 47 -5.23 3.92 -6.28
N THR A 48 -6.06 4.14 -5.27
CA THR A 48 -6.03 5.37 -4.48
C THR A 48 -5.45 5.05 -3.12
N ALA A 49 -4.28 5.61 -2.84
CA ALA A 49 -3.53 5.44 -1.61
C ALA A 49 -3.85 6.61 -0.67
N CYS A 50 -4.53 6.31 0.44
CA CYS A 50 -4.79 7.20 1.55
C CYS A 50 -3.63 7.09 2.54
N LEU A 51 -2.66 7.99 2.42
CA LEU A 51 -1.42 7.94 3.20
C LEU A 51 -1.59 8.61 4.56
N ALA A 52 -1.11 7.94 5.60
CA ALA A 52 -1.03 8.50 6.96
C ALA A 52 0.07 9.57 7.05
N VAL A 53 -0.05 10.49 8.01
CA VAL A 53 0.97 11.55 8.19
C VAL A 53 2.31 11.01 8.69
N SER A 54 2.33 9.78 9.23
CA SER A 54 3.57 9.06 9.54
C SER A 54 4.46 8.80 8.32
N ALA A 55 3.89 8.80 7.10
CA ALA A 55 4.67 8.70 5.86
C ALA A 55 5.64 9.88 5.67
N LEU A 56 5.35 11.03 6.31
CA LEU A 56 6.19 12.22 6.33
C LEU A 56 7.05 12.31 7.61
N GLY A 57 7.11 11.24 8.38
CA GLY A 57 7.91 11.14 9.60
C GLY A 57 7.29 11.85 10.82
N ARG A 58 8.12 12.02 11.86
CA ARG A 58 7.70 12.55 13.16
C ARG A 58 7.18 13.99 13.09
N GLU A 59 7.67 14.79 12.14
CA GLU A 59 7.23 16.17 11.96
C GLU A 59 5.78 16.24 11.46
N GLY A 60 5.42 15.41 10.47
CA GLY A 60 4.04 15.30 9.99
C GLY A 60 3.05 14.87 11.09
N VAL A 61 3.45 13.88 11.89
CA VAL A 61 2.68 13.42 13.07
C VAL A 61 2.49 14.55 14.09
N SER A 62 3.57 15.27 14.42
CA SER A 62 3.53 16.36 15.39
C SER A 62 2.67 17.52 14.90
N GLU A 63 2.73 17.84 13.61
CA GLU A 63 1.94 18.89 12.99
C GLU A 63 0.44 18.55 13.01
N LEU A 64 0.05 17.32 12.65
CA LEU A 64 -1.35 16.90 12.71
C LEU A 64 -1.90 16.99 14.14
N ALA A 65 -1.14 16.53 15.13
CA ALA A 65 -1.54 16.61 16.54
C ALA A 65 -1.71 18.06 17.01
N ARG A 66 -0.77 18.94 16.64
CA ARG A 66 -0.82 20.36 16.99
C ARG A 66 -2.03 21.06 16.36
N GLN A 67 -2.20 20.93 15.04
CA GLN A 67 -3.32 21.55 14.32
C GLN A 67 -4.68 21.07 14.87
N THR A 68 -4.81 19.77 15.16
CA THR A 68 -6.03 19.20 15.75
C THR A 68 -6.32 19.80 17.12
N THR A 69 -5.30 19.91 17.97
CA THR A 69 -5.42 20.49 19.31
C THR A 69 -5.79 21.98 19.26
N GLU A 70 -5.18 22.75 18.36
CA GLU A 70 -5.48 24.18 18.20
C GLU A 70 -6.93 24.42 17.77
N LEU A 71 -7.42 23.66 16.79
CA LEU A 71 -8.79 23.78 16.30
C LEU A 71 -9.81 23.41 17.38
N LEU A 72 -9.58 22.31 18.12
CA LEU A 72 -10.47 21.90 19.20
C LEU A 72 -10.49 22.88 20.39
N ASN A 73 -9.43 23.69 20.54
CA ASN A 73 -9.33 24.74 21.55
C ASN A 73 -9.68 26.14 20.99
N VAL A 74 -10.25 26.24 19.78
CA VAL A 74 -10.65 27.50 19.12
C VAL A 74 -9.50 28.51 19.01
N ARG A 75 -8.28 28.00 18.80
CA ARG A 75 -7.09 28.82 18.57
C ARG A 75 -6.90 29.07 17.06
N PRO A 76 -6.28 30.21 16.67
CA PRO A 76 -5.93 30.43 15.28
C PRO A 76 -4.98 29.32 14.80
N LEU A 77 -5.28 28.77 13.64
CA LEU A 77 -4.46 27.73 13.01
C LEU A 77 -3.29 28.38 12.27
N GLU A 78 -2.08 27.95 12.61
CA GLU A 78 -0.87 28.22 11.81
C GLU A 78 -0.46 26.94 11.10
N THR A 79 -0.05 27.01 9.84
CA THR A 79 0.51 25.84 9.10
C THR A 79 2.02 25.96 9.06
N ARG A 80 2.75 24.95 9.55
CA ARG A 80 4.22 25.00 9.66
C ARG A 80 4.93 24.00 8.75
N PHE A 81 4.41 22.78 8.70
CA PHE A 81 5.00 21.70 7.91
C PHE A 81 4.27 21.49 6.58
N PHE A 82 2.93 21.51 6.62
CA PHE A 82 2.09 21.52 5.43
C PHE A 82 1.88 22.96 4.93
N ASP A 83 1.64 23.12 3.63
CA ASP A 83 1.26 24.41 3.03
C ASP A 83 -0.21 24.77 3.29
N ARG A 84 -1.01 23.82 3.77
CA ARG A 84 -2.43 23.94 4.08
C ARG A 84 -2.78 23.20 5.37
N GLN A 85 -4.00 23.42 5.86
CA GLN A 85 -4.54 22.68 6.99
C GLN A 85 -4.58 21.18 6.70
N MET A 86 -4.00 20.37 7.59
CA MET A 86 -4.04 18.91 7.56
C MET A 86 -5.11 18.38 8.51
N ALA A 87 -5.32 19.00 9.68
CA ALA A 87 -6.34 18.55 10.62
C ALA A 87 -7.75 18.60 10.00
N PHE A 88 -8.51 17.51 10.12
CA PHE A 88 -9.86 17.35 9.55
C PHE A 88 -9.95 17.63 8.04
N ASN A 89 -8.86 17.43 7.29
CA ASN A 89 -8.80 17.72 5.87
C ASN A 89 -8.17 16.57 5.08
N VAL A 90 -8.39 16.53 3.78
CA VAL A 90 -7.78 15.58 2.83
C VAL A 90 -6.99 16.38 1.81
N LEU A 91 -5.69 16.12 1.67
CA LEU A 91 -4.86 16.78 0.66
C LEU A 91 -4.75 15.88 -0.56
N ALA A 92 -5.05 16.42 -1.73
CA ALA A 92 -4.99 15.68 -2.99
C ALA A 92 -3.57 15.40 -3.49
N GLN A 93 -2.53 15.85 -2.77
CA GLN A 93 -1.14 15.64 -3.14
C GLN A 93 -0.25 15.40 -1.93
N VAL A 94 0.74 14.53 -2.10
CA VAL A 94 1.79 14.23 -1.12
C VAL A 94 3.12 14.63 -1.73
N GLY A 95 3.48 15.90 -1.54
CA GLY A 95 4.64 16.54 -2.19
C GLY A 95 4.24 17.41 -3.39
N LYS A 96 5.23 17.74 -4.23
CA LYS A 96 5.03 18.59 -5.41
C LYS A 96 4.86 17.72 -6.66
N PRO A 97 3.84 17.99 -7.50
CA PRO A 97 3.73 17.35 -8.80
C PRO A 97 4.82 17.85 -9.75
N ASP A 98 5.14 17.02 -10.74
CA ASP A 98 6.01 17.40 -11.85
C ASP A 98 5.26 18.21 -12.93
N GLU A 99 5.94 18.49 -14.06
CA GLU A 99 5.36 19.22 -15.18
C GLU A 99 4.16 18.53 -15.83
N SER A 100 4.03 17.21 -15.67
CA SER A 100 2.90 16.41 -16.17
C SER A 100 1.77 16.27 -15.14
N GLY A 101 1.91 16.84 -13.95
CA GLY A 101 0.93 16.77 -12.87
C GLY A 101 1.02 15.53 -11.99
N HIS A 102 2.07 14.71 -12.14
CA HIS A 102 2.25 13.45 -11.40
C HIS A 102 3.16 13.62 -10.19
N LEU A 103 2.81 12.93 -9.10
CA LEU A 103 3.65 12.87 -7.90
C LEU A 103 4.75 11.83 -8.05
N SER A 104 5.90 12.07 -7.42
CA SER A 104 7.01 11.10 -7.39
C SER A 104 6.59 9.76 -6.80
N LEU A 105 5.75 9.77 -5.77
CA LEU A 105 5.21 8.57 -5.14
C LEU A 105 4.27 7.78 -6.06
N GLU A 106 3.48 8.45 -6.90
CA GLU A 106 2.59 7.79 -7.85
C GLU A 106 3.39 7.06 -8.92
N LYS A 107 4.40 7.74 -9.50
CA LYS A 107 5.30 7.12 -10.48
C LYS A 107 6.05 5.93 -9.88
N ARG A 108 6.59 6.11 -8.68
CA ARG A 108 7.29 5.04 -7.96
C ARG A 108 6.40 3.84 -7.70
N LEU A 109 5.13 4.05 -7.30
CA LEU A 109 4.17 2.97 -7.10
C LEU A 109 3.91 2.19 -8.40
N VAL A 110 3.77 2.88 -9.53
CA VAL A 110 3.59 2.25 -10.84
C VAL A 110 4.78 1.36 -11.20
N ASP A 111 5.99 1.88 -11.07
CA ASP A 111 7.21 1.16 -11.45
C ASP A 111 7.48 -0.02 -10.52
N GLU A 112 7.37 0.17 -9.21
CA GLU A 112 7.57 -0.89 -8.21
C GLU A 112 6.52 -2.00 -8.35
N LEU A 113 5.26 -1.69 -8.66
CA LEU A 113 4.23 -2.72 -8.86
C LEU A 113 4.52 -3.59 -10.07
N ARG A 114 4.98 -3.00 -11.19
CA ARG A 114 5.36 -3.76 -12.39
C ARG A 114 6.51 -4.71 -12.11
N GLU A 115 7.51 -4.25 -11.35
CA GLU A 115 8.68 -5.03 -10.98
C GLU A 115 8.32 -6.15 -10.01
N LEU A 116 7.61 -5.83 -8.92
CA LEU A 116 7.22 -6.80 -7.88
C LEU A 116 6.31 -7.89 -8.43
N LEU A 117 5.36 -7.52 -9.29
CA LEU A 117 4.45 -8.49 -9.91
C LEU A 117 5.03 -9.11 -11.18
N ALA A 118 6.26 -8.78 -11.60
CA ALA A 118 6.84 -9.24 -12.86
C ALA A 118 5.88 -9.07 -14.08
N LEU A 119 5.17 -7.94 -14.12
CA LEU A 119 4.21 -7.58 -15.17
C LEU A 119 4.60 -6.22 -15.79
N PRO A 120 5.60 -6.18 -16.69
CA PRO A 120 6.12 -4.91 -17.23
C PRO A 120 5.08 -4.12 -18.05
N SER A 121 4.10 -4.79 -18.63
CA SER A 121 3.02 -4.19 -19.42
C SER A 121 1.80 -3.80 -18.58
N LEU A 122 1.82 -4.01 -17.25
CA LEU A 122 0.68 -3.70 -16.39
C LEU A 122 0.35 -2.21 -16.46
N LYS A 123 -0.92 -1.92 -16.76
CA LYS A 123 -1.45 -0.56 -16.74
C LYS A 123 -1.83 -0.23 -15.30
N VAL A 124 -1.19 0.77 -14.72
CA VAL A 124 -1.45 1.20 -13.35
C VAL A 124 -1.85 2.67 -13.36
N SER A 125 -2.98 2.97 -12.74
CA SER A 125 -3.41 4.32 -12.39
C SER A 125 -3.27 4.48 -10.88
N ALA A 126 -2.43 5.41 -10.45
CA ALA A 126 -2.13 5.65 -9.04
C ALA A 126 -2.51 7.08 -8.65
N THR A 127 -3.14 7.24 -7.50
CA THR A 127 -3.41 8.54 -6.88
C THR A 127 -3.01 8.47 -5.41
N CYS A 128 -2.15 9.37 -4.97
CA CYS A 128 -1.69 9.42 -3.58
C CYS A 128 -2.25 10.66 -2.88
N ILE A 129 -3.11 10.45 -1.87
CA ILE A 129 -3.73 11.51 -1.07
C ILE A 129 -3.22 11.46 0.37
N GLN A 130 -3.07 12.61 1.00
CA GLN A 130 -2.78 12.71 2.42
C GLN A 130 -4.09 12.73 3.20
N VAL A 131 -4.25 11.82 4.16
CA VAL A 131 -5.42 11.77 5.06
C VAL A 131 -5.03 12.10 6.50
N PRO A 132 -5.95 12.60 7.34
CA PRO A 132 -5.66 13.04 8.71
C PRO A 132 -5.64 11.85 9.67
N VAL A 133 -4.83 10.84 9.34
CA VAL A 133 -4.60 9.62 10.12
C VAL A 133 -3.14 9.59 10.55
N PHE A 134 -2.88 9.30 11.83
CA PHE A 134 -1.52 9.30 12.37
C PHE A 134 -0.64 8.20 11.80
N PHE A 135 -1.14 6.95 11.81
CA PHE A 135 -0.41 5.76 11.40
C PHE A 135 -1.34 4.82 10.63
N GLY A 136 -0.74 4.05 9.71
CA GLY A 136 -1.46 3.07 8.91
C GLY A 136 -1.96 3.65 7.60
N ASP A 137 -1.44 3.13 6.50
CA ASP A 137 -1.91 3.50 5.16
C ASP A 137 -3.15 2.68 4.81
N SER A 138 -4.00 3.25 3.98
CA SER A 138 -5.19 2.57 3.46
C SER A 138 -5.26 2.70 1.94
N PHE A 139 -5.77 1.68 1.27
CA PHE A 139 -5.79 1.62 -0.17
C PHE A 139 -7.15 1.14 -0.65
N THR A 140 -7.72 1.87 -1.59
CA THR A 140 -8.76 1.30 -2.46
C THR A 140 -8.10 0.84 -3.74
N VAL A 141 -8.25 -0.46 -4.03
CA VAL A 141 -7.66 -1.11 -5.20
C VAL A 141 -8.78 -1.65 -6.06
N ALA A 142 -8.83 -1.22 -7.32
CA ALA A 142 -9.74 -1.72 -8.33
C ALA A 142 -8.93 -2.37 -9.45
N LEU A 143 -9.28 -3.60 -9.80
CA LEU A 143 -8.66 -4.35 -10.88
C LEU A 143 -9.68 -4.50 -12.02
N ARG A 144 -9.16 -4.52 -13.24
CA ARG A 144 -9.88 -5.05 -14.41
C ARG A 144 -9.17 -6.30 -14.88
N THR A 145 -9.93 -7.37 -15.08
CA THR A 145 -9.43 -8.67 -15.55
C THR A 145 -9.87 -8.93 -16.99
N ALA A 146 -9.29 -9.93 -17.65
CA ALA A 146 -9.68 -10.32 -19.01
C ALA A 146 -11.00 -11.11 -19.09
N GLY A 147 -11.54 -11.52 -17.95
CA GLY A 147 -12.81 -12.24 -17.84
C GLY A 147 -13.40 -12.13 -16.44
N PRO A 148 -14.59 -12.71 -16.21
CA PRO A 148 -15.33 -12.58 -14.95
C PRO A 148 -14.54 -13.04 -13.73
N VAL A 149 -14.71 -12.33 -12.62
CA VAL A 149 -14.01 -12.61 -11.37
C VAL A 149 -14.83 -13.58 -10.51
N ASP A 150 -14.22 -14.72 -10.17
CA ASP A 150 -14.73 -15.60 -9.12
C ASP A 150 -14.28 -15.09 -7.74
N VAL A 151 -15.17 -14.35 -7.07
CA VAL A 151 -14.90 -13.77 -5.74
C VAL A 151 -14.62 -14.84 -4.68
N VAL A 152 -15.21 -16.04 -4.80
CA VAL A 152 -14.98 -17.13 -3.84
C VAL A 152 -13.55 -17.65 -3.98
N ALA A 153 -13.10 -17.88 -5.21
CA ALA A 153 -11.72 -18.28 -5.48
C ALA A 153 -10.71 -17.21 -5.05
N VAL A 154 -11.04 -15.92 -5.27
CA VAL A 154 -10.21 -14.79 -4.82
C VAL A 154 -10.07 -14.77 -3.30
N ASN A 155 -11.17 -14.89 -2.55
CA ASN A 155 -11.12 -14.93 -1.08
C ASN A 155 -10.29 -16.10 -0.57
N ALA A 156 -10.49 -17.30 -1.12
CA ALA A 156 -9.70 -18.48 -0.74
C ALA A 156 -8.20 -18.28 -0.98
N ALA A 157 -7.83 -17.65 -2.10
CA ALA A 157 -6.43 -17.34 -2.39
C ALA A 157 -5.84 -16.34 -1.39
N LEU A 158 -6.58 -15.28 -1.07
CA LEU A 158 -6.15 -14.27 -0.10
C LEU A 158 -6.01 -14.84 1.31
N GLU A 159 -6.96 -15.67 1.74
CA GLU A 159 -6.94 -16.34 3.06
C GLU A 159 -5.75 -17.30 3.20
N SER A 160 -5.35 -17.96 2.10
CA SER A 160 -4.20 -18.86 2.10
C SER A 160 -2.84 -18.15 1.99
N ALA A 161 -2.82 -16.85 1.69
CA ALA A 161 -1.60 -16.13 1.36
C ALA A 161 -0.84 -15.66 2.61
N ALA A 162 0.47 -15.88 2.62
CA ALA A 162 1.32 -15.44 3.72
C ALA A 162 1.42 -13.91 3.80
N GLY A 163 1.30 -13.37 5.00
CA GLY A 163 1.39 -11.92 5.25
C GLY A 163 0.11 -11.14 4.92
N ILE A 164 -0.99 -11.83 4.63
CA ILE A 164 -2.33 -11.27 4.43
C ILE A 164 -3.25 -11.76 5.54
N GLU A 165 -4.08 -10.86 6.05
CA GLU A 165 -5.21 -11.19 6.92
C GLU A 165 -6.51 -10.77 6.21
N LEU A 166 -7.33 -11.73 5.81
CA LEU A 166 -8.61 -11.46 5.15
C LEU A 166 -9.69 -11.23 6.20
N VAL A 167 -10.35 -10.08 6.13
CA VAL A 167 -11.49 -9.74 7.00
C VAL A 167 -12.80 -10.25 6.39
N ASP A 168 -13.64 -10.81 7.25
CA ASP A 168 -14.91 -11.44 6.89
C ASP A 168 -15.87 -10.55 6.10
N ALA A 169 -16.72 -11.20 5.31
CA ALA A 169 -17.78 -10.54 4.56
C ALA A 169 -18.80 -9.89 5.52
N GLY A 170 -18.83 -8.56 5.56
CA GLY A 170 -19.71 -7.77 6.43
C GLY A 170 -18.94 -6.88 7.41
N ASP A 171 -17.65 -7.12 7.57
CA ASP A 171 -16.73 -6.25 8.32
C ASP A 171 -15.67 -5.64 7.38
N TYR A 172 -14.84 -4.74 7.90
CA TYR A 172 -13.74 -4.15 7.14
C TYR A 172 -12.59 -3.71 8.05
N PRO A 173 -11.33 -3.89 7.61
CA PRO A 173 -10.20 -3.47 8.41
C PRO A 173 -10.02 -1.96 8.35
N THR A 174 -9.52 -1.40 9.44
CA THR A 174 -9.20 0.02 9.58
C THR A 174 -7.74 0.22 9.97
N PRO A 175 -7.12 1.34 9.57
CA PRO A 175 -5.74 1.62 9.94
C PRO A 175 -5.58 1.71 11.47
N VAL A 176 -6.55 2.31 12.17
CA VAL A 176 -6.47 2.55 13.62
C VAL A 176 -6.84 1.33 14.46
N GLY A 177 -7.87 0.58 14.05
CA GLY A 177 -8.37 -0.57 14.82
C GLY A 177 -7.51 -1.82 14.67
N ASP A 178 -6.98 -2.03 13.46
CA ASP A 178 -6.45 -3.35 13.07
C ASP A 178 -5.00 -3.26 12.62
N ALA A 179 -4.66 -2.30 11.75
CA ALA A 179 -3.38 -2.31 11.05
C ALA A 179 -2.18 -1.95 11.93
N VAL A 180 -2.31 -0.93 12.79
CA VAL A 180 -1.20 -0.38 13.57
C VAL A 180 -0.58 -1.42 14.49
N GLY A 181 0.74 -1.59 14.38
CA GLY A 181 1.51 -2.53 15.18
C GLY A 181 1.49 -3.97 14.66
N GLN A 182 0.79 -4.27 13.57
CA GLN A 182 0.73 -5.61 13.00
C GLN A 182 1.74 -5.82 11.86
N ASP A 183 2.04 -7.09 11.62
CA ASP A 183 3.00 -7.56 10.61
C ASP A 183 2.33 -8.05 9.31
N VAL A 184 1.01 -7.87 9.20
CA VAL A 184 0.18 -8.33 8.09
C VAL A 184 -0.43 -7.16 7.31
N VAL A 185 -0.80 -7.40 6.06
CA VAL A 185 -1.66 -6.53 5.28
C VAL A 185 -3.08 -7.03 5.45
N TYR A 186 -3.94 -6.20 6.03
CA TYR A 186 -5.35 -6.53 6.11
C TYR A 186 -6.02 -6.26 4.77
N VAL A 187 -6.84 -7.21 4.34
CA VAL A 187 -7.61 -7.15 3.10
C VAL A 187 -9.08 -7.33 3.46
N GLY A 188 -9.94 -6.49 2.92
CA GLY A 188 -11.37 -6.59 3.12
C GLY A 188 -12.14 -6.03 1.94
N ARG A 189 -13.48 -6.01 2.07
CA ARG A 189 -14.38 -5.46 1.05
C ARG A 189 -14.18 -6.07 -0.35
N VAL A 190 -13.76 -7.33 -0.41
CA VAL A 190 -13.51 -8.07 -1.65
C VAL A 190 -14.81 -8.32 -2.38
N ARG A 191 -14.96 -7.74 -3.59
CA ARG A 191 -16.22 -7.82 -4.34
C ARG A 191 -16.01 -7.55 -5.83
N ALA A 192 -16.87 -8.14 -6.65
CA ALA A 192 -16.94 -7.80 -8.07
C ALA A 192 -17.44 -6.35 -8.29
N GLY A 193 -17.33 -5.84 -9.52
CA GLY A 193 -17.94 -4.58 -9.91
C GLY A 193 -19.46 -4.63 -9.85
N THR A 194 -20.10 -3.48 -9.57
CA THR A 194 -21.56 -3.38 -9.51
C THR A 194 -22.23 -3.62 -10.86
N ASP A 195 -21.54 -3.23 -11.95
CA ASP A 195 -22.04 -3.28 -13.33
C ASP A 195 -21.03 -3.94 -14.29
N ASP A 196 -19.96 -4.53 -13.75
CA ASP A 196 -18.90 -5.15 -14.53
C ASP A 196 -18.35 -6.37 -13.77
N PRO A 197 -18.67 -7.60 -14.21
CA PRO A 197 -18.20 -8.82 -13.56
C PRO A 197 -16.69 -9.05 -13.74
N GLU A 198 -16.04 -8.33 -14.65
CA GLU A 198 -14.59 -8.38 -14.88
C GLU A 198 -13.83 -7.37 -14.00
N GLN A 199 -14.53 -6.69 -13.09
CA GLN A 199 -13.92 -5.81 -12.10
C GLN A 199 -13.84 -6.49 -10.74
N LEU A 200 -12.71 -6.31 -10.06
CA LEU A 200 -12.52 -6.70 -8.65
C LEU A 200 -12.15 -5.47 -7.84
N ASN A 201 -12.84 -5.26 -6.72
CA ASN A 201 -12.56 -4.19 -5.78
C ASN A 201 -12.09 -4.76 -4.44
N LEU A 202 -11.03 -4.19 -3.90
CA LEU A 202 -10.40 -4.55 -2.63
C LEU A 202 -10.19 -3.28 -1.79
N TRP A 203 -10.28 -3.45 -0.48
CA TRP A 203 -9.79 -2.47 0.49
C TRP A 203 -8.62 -3.07 1.23
N LEU A 204 -7.51 -2.34 1.32
CA LEU A 204 -6.31 -2.78 2.03
C LEU A 204 -5.96 -1.79 3.12
N THR A 205 -5.41 -2.27 4.23
CA THR A 205 -4.74 -1.41 5.22
C THR A 205 -3.57 -2.12 5.88
N CYS A 206 -2.51 -1.38 6.18
CA CYS A 206 -1.30 -1.92 6.81
C CYS A 206 -0.58 -0.84 7.64
N ASP A 207 0.19 -1.26 8.64
CA ASP A 207 1.16 -0.38 9.29
C ASP A 207 2.29 -0.04 8.30
N ASN A 208 2.33 1.23 7.91
CA ASN A 208 3.25 1.73 6.90
C ASN A 208 4.71 1.81 7.40
N VAL A 209 4.92 1.98 8.71
CA VAL A 209 6.26 2.04 9.31
C VAL A 209 6.79 0.63 9.56
N ARG A 210 5.91 -0.27 10.00
CA ARG A 210 6.26 -1.65 10.36
C ARG A 210 6.27 -2.56 9.13
N LYS A 211 5.12 -3.11 8.71
CA LYS A 211 5.06 -4.06 7.58
C LYS A 211 5.48 -3.41 6.27
N GLY A 212 5.07 -2.17 6.04
CA GLY A 212 5.36 -1.44 4.81
C GLY A 212 6.84 -1.08 4.59
N ALA A 213 7.66 -1.01 5.64
CA ALA A 213 9.05 -0.57 5.53
C ALA A 213 10.02 -1.46 6.32
N ALA A 214 9.96 -1.40 7.65
CA ALA A 214 10.97 -2.01 8.51
C ALA A 214 10.97 -3.54 8.42
N LEU A 215 9.80 -4.18 8.53
CA LEU A 215 9.72 -5.63 8.55
C LEU A 215 10.13 -6.22 7.21
N ASN A 216 9.71 -5.64 6.08
CA ASN A 216 10.13 -6.14 4.77
C ASN A 216 11.66 -6.08 4.61
N ALA A 217 12.32 -5.01 5.07
CA ALA A 217 13.78 -4.91 5.05
C ALA A 217 14.46 -5.96 5.96
N VAL A 218 13.90 -6.20 7.15
CA VAL A 218 14.39 -7.24 8.08
C VAL A 218 14.23 -8.62 7.47
N GLN A 219 13.06 -8.96 6.93
CA GLN A 219 12.80 -10.26 6.29
C GLN A 219 13.74 -10.52 5.10
N VAL A 220 14.08 -9.49 4.32
CA VAL A 220 15.11 -9.60 3.26
C VAL A 220 16.48 -9.90 3.88
N GLY A 221 16.86 -9.22 4.96
CA GLY A 221 18.11 -9.47 5.68
C GLY A 221 18.19 -10.89 6.27
N GLU A 222 17.11 -11.38 6.87
CA GLU A 222 16.99 -12.75 7.39
C GLU A 222 17.19 -13.78 6.29
N LEU A 223 16.57 -13.57 5.12
CA LEU A 223 16.70 -14.48 3.99
C LEU A 223 18.13 -14.46 3.41
N LEU A 224 18.76 -13.29 3.35
CA LEU A 224 20.17 -13.16 2.94
C LEU A 224 21.11 -13.92 3.88
N ILE A 225 20.90 -13.84 5.20
CA ILE A 225 21.71 -14.57 6.20
C ILE A 225 21.46 -16.07 6.12
N LYS A 226 20.20 -16.49 5.92
CA LYS A 226 19.83 -17.90 5.94
C LYS A 226 20.35 -18.67 4.72
N ASP A 227 20.22 -18.08 3.53
CA ASP A 227 20.40 -18.81 2.26
C ASP A 227 21.68 -18.42 1.50
N TYR A 228 22.37 -17.33 1.89
CA TYR A 228 23.52 -16.81 1.14
C TYR A 228 24.75 -16.44 1.99
N VAL A 229 24.74 -16.73 3.29
CA VAL A 229 25.88 -16.61 4.22
C VAL A 229 26.19 -17.98 4.80
#